data_AF-A0A961ZV34-F1
#
_entry.id   AF-A0A961ZV34-F1
#
_cell.length_a   1.000
_cell.length_b   1.000
_cell.length_c   1.000
_cell.angle_alpha   90.00
_cell.angle_beta   90.00
_cell.angle_gamma   90.00
#
_symmetry.space_group_name_H-M   'P 1'
#
loop_
_entity.id
_entity.type
_entity.pdbx_description
1 polymer ?
#
loop_
_entity_poly.entity_id
_entity_poly.type
_entity_poly.pdbx_seq_one_letter_code
_entity_poly.pdbx_strand_id
1 'polypeptide(L)'
;MKVLHESLNAHIATGVTTLCWCWRLTRNDSHILGFTDHDRDVIFDGTVFEAAAGFTASEIADAVGLSVDNLEVTSALSSDRLSEADLAAGLYDDARVEIFRVNWQEPSQRALMRTGSIGEVRRAGPSFAAEVRGIAHYLQQPKGRLFQYTCDAIFGDARCSVDASQPPYRATGTIVAVTDARLFAVDGLGTHESGWFSRGAIEFSTGAAVGQVVEIKRHTKLGSIDELELWQAAREPLTVGQAFIVTAGCDKHLETCREKFSNALNYRGFPNMPGNDFVAGFLG
;
A
#
# COMPACT_ATOMS: atom_id res chain seq x y z
N MET A 1 -9.60 -26.01 -16.51
CA MET A 1 -10.95 -25.73 -17.06
C MET A 1 -11.81 -25.21 -15.93
N LYS A 2 -12.39 -24.00 -16.06
CA LYS A 2 -13.27 -23.44 -15.01
C LYS A 2 -14.63 -24.11 -15.07
N VAL A 3 -15.16 -24.51 -13.92
CA VAL A 3 -16.53 -25.04 -13.80
C VAL A 3 -17.47 -23.85 -13.68
N LEU A 4 -18.31 -23.64 -14.69
CA LEU A 4 -19.34 -22.60 -14.68
C LEU A 4 -20.61 -23.13 -14.00
N HIS A 5 -21.37 -22.24 -13.36
CA HIS A 5 -22.66 -22.58 -12.80
C HIS A 5 -23.62 -23.06 -13.90
N GLU A 6 -24.50 -24.02 -13.58
CA GLU A 6 -25.37 -24.70 -14.55
C GLU A 6 -26.23 -23.70 -15.33
N SER A 7 -26.81 -22.70 -14.66
CA SER A 7 -27.64 -21.67 -15.30
C SER A 7 -26.87 -20.84 -16.32
N LEU A 8 -25.61 -20.50 -16.05
CA LEU A 8 -24.76 -19.75 -16.98
C LEU A 8 -24.33 -20.63 -18.17
N ASN A 9 -24.02 -21.90 -17.92
CA ASN A 9 -23.72 -22.87 -18.98
C ASN A 9 -24.91 -23.06 -19.93
N ALA A 10 -26.11 -23.21 -19.38
CA ALA A 10 -27.34 -23.34 -20.16
C ALA A 10 -27.58 -22.10 -21.04
N HIS A 11 -27.35 -20.89 -20.48
CA HIS A 11 -27.45 -19.63 -21.24
C HIS A 11 -26.44 -19.56 -22.38
N ILE A 12 -25.17 -19.85 -22.11
CA ILE A 12 -24.11 -19.85 -23.13
C ILE A 12 -24.44 -20.84 -24.25
N ALA A 13 -24.99 -22.01 -23.92
CA ALA A 13 -25.34 -23.04 -24.89
C ALA A 13 -26.49 -22.62 -25.83
N THR A 14 -27.26 -21.57 -25.52
CA THR A 14 -28.33 -21.07 -26.42
C THR A 14 -27.81 -20.45 -27.71
N GLY A 15 -26.53 -20.03 -27.74
CA GLY A 15 -25.89 -19.39 -28.89
C GLY A 15 -26.19 -17.89 -29.06
N VAL A 16 -27.22 -17.35 -28.39
CA VAL A 16 -27.52 -15.90 -28.36
C VAL A 16 -27.25 -15.39 -26.95
N THR A 17 -26.06 -14.84 -26.74
CA THR A 17 -25.61 -14.49 -25.39
C THR A 17 -25.79 -13.00 -25.08
N THR A 18 -26.31 -12.72 -23.90
CA THR A 18 -26.44 -11.39 -23.29
C THR A 18 -25.36 -11.18 -22.23
N LEU A 19 -24.10 -11.46 -22.59
CA LEU A 19 -23.00 -11.47 -21.64
C LEU A 19 -22.18 -10.18 -21.73
N CYS A 20 -21.93 -9.56 -20.58
CA CYS A 20 -21.00 -8.45 -20.39
C CYS A 20 -19.84 -8.86 -19.47
N TRP A 21 -18.83 -8.02 -19.43
CA TRP A 21 -17.77 -8.06 -18.44
C TRP A 21 -18.07 -7.08 -17.30
N CYS A 22 -17.75 -7.50 -16.08
CA CYS A 22 -17.86 -6.67 -14.88
C CYS A 22 -16.57 -6.77 -14.09
N TRP A 23 -15.99 -5.64 -13.69
CA TRP A 23 -14.78 -5.54 -12.90
C TRP A 23 -15.09 -4.95 -11.54
N ARG A 24 -14.73 -5.65 -10.49
CA ARG A 24 -14.78 -5.13 -9.12
C ARG A 24 -13.37 -4.83 -8.67
N LEU A 25 -13.15 -3.61 -8.24
CA LEU A 25 -11.91 -3.14 -7.63
C LEU A 25 -12.18 -2.89 -6.14
N THR A 26 -11.37 -3.49 -5.26
CA THR A 26 -11.44 -3.29 -3.81
C THR A 26 -10.12 -2.71 -3.34
N ARG A 27 -10.15 -1.46 -2.87
CA ARG A 27 -8.99 -0.76 -2.30
C ARG A 27 -8.64 -1.29 -0.91
N ASN A 28 -7.46 -0.94 -0.41
CA ASN A 28 -6.98 -1.35 0.92
C ASN A 28 -7.82 -0.74 2.06
N ASP A 29 -8.51 0.38 1.81
CA ASP A 29 -9.46 1.00 2.73
C ASP A 29 -10.89 0.42 2.63
N SER A 30 -11.04 -0.73 1.95
CA SER A 30 -12.32 -1.41 1.68
C SER A 30 -13.29 -0.64 0.79
N HIS A 31 -12.87 0.48 0.17
CA HIS A 31 -13.69 1.15 -0.83
C HIS A 31 -13.80 0.26 -2.08
N ILE A 32 -15.03 0.04 -2.54
CA ILE A 32 -15.35 -0.83 -3.67
C ILE A 32 -15.80 0.04 -4.85
N LEU A 33 -15.20 -0.21 -6.01
CA LEU A 33 -15.57 0.38 -7.29
C LEU A 33 -15.96 -0.74 -8.25
N GLY A 34 -17.08 -0.57 -8.95
CA GLY A 34 -17.57 -1.52 -9.94
C GLY A 34 -17.65 -0.86 -11.32
N PHE A 35 -17.23 -1.60 -12.35
CA PHE A 35 -17.25 -1.14 -13.73
C PHE A 35 -17.80 -2.23 -14.66
N THR A 36 -18.48 -1.85 -15.74
CA THR A 36 -18.93 -2.79 -16.78
C THR A 36 -18.68 -2.26 -18.19
N ASP A 37 -18.52 -3.16 -19.16
CA ASP A 37 -18.48 -2.85 -20.59
C ASP A 37 -19.89 -2.80 -21.22
N HIS A 38 -20.92 -3.05 -20.43
CA HIS A 38 -22.31 -2.85 -20.82
C HIS A 38 -22.64 -1.34 -20.85
N ASP A 39 -23.66 -0.98 -21.63
CA ASP A 39 -24.14 0.40 -21.77
C ASP A 39 -25.10 0.82 -20.64
N ARG A 40 -25.37 -0.09 -19.70
CA ARG A 40 -26.21 0.15 -18.52
C ARG A 40 -25.58 -0.46 -17.27
N ASP A 41 -25.84 0.15 -16.13
CA ASP A 41 -25.36 -0.33 -14.85
C ASP A 41 -25.86 -1.75 -14.57
N VAL A 42 -24.95 -2.59 -14.07
CA VAL A 42 -25.23 -3.96 -13.65
C VAL A 42 -25.02 -4.03 -12.14
N ILE A 43 -25.93 -4.68 -11.40
CA ILE A 43 -25.87 -4.69 -9.93
C ILE A 43 -25.87 -6.14 -9.44
N PHE A 44 -24.88 -6.50 -8.62
CA PHE A 44 -24.85 -7.77 -7.89
C PHE A 44 -23.90 -7.72 -6.69
N ASP A 45 -24.15 -8.57 -5.70
CA ASP A 45 -23.39 -8.69 -4.44
C ASP A 45 -23.12 -7.33 -3.76
N GLY A 46 -24.12 -6.45 -3.76
CA GLY A 46 -24.04 -5.11 -3.15
C GLY A 46 -23.12 -4.12 -3.88
N THR A 47 -22.60 -4.46 -5.06
CA THR A 47 -21.78 -3.59 -5.90
C THR A 47 -22.59 -3.10 -7.11
N VAL A 48 -22.57 -1.80 -7.38
CA VAL A 48 -23.02 -1.23 -8.65
C VAL A 48 -21.82 -1.23 -9.60
N PHE A 49 -21.96 -1.94 -10.71
CA PHE A 49 -21.01 -1.92 -11.81
C PHE A 49 -21.49 -0.90 -12.83
N GLU A 50 -20.87 0.26 -12.80
CA GLU A 50 -21.33 1.41 -13.57
C GLU A 50 -20.94 1.28 -15.04
N ALA A 51 -21.87 1.66 -15.93
CA ALA A 51 -21.63 1.85 -17.35
C ALA A 51 -20.87 3.18 -17.57
N ALA A 52 -19.69 3.30 -16.97
CA ALA A 52 -18.84 4.47 -17.15
C ALA A 52 -18.00 4.31 -18.41
N ALA A 53 -18.16 5.26 -19.34
CA ALA A 53 -17.38 5.38 -20.57
C ALA A 53 -15.89 5.56 -20.26
N GLY A 54 -15.13 4.46 -20.27
CA GLY A 54 -13.69 4.47 -19.99
C GLY A 54 -13.11 3.08 -19.73
N PHE A 55 -13.95 2.11 -19.40
CA PHE A 55 -13.51 0.73 -19.17
C PHE A 55 -13.38 -0.07 -20.46
N THR A 56 -12.35 0.25 -21.24
CA THR A 56 -11.92 -0.57 -22.38
C THR A 56 -10.80 -1.51 -21.93
N ALA A 57 -11.12 -2.78 -21.74
CA ALA A 57 -10.09 -3.79 -21.51
C ALA A 57 -9.26 -3.97 -22.78
N SER A 58 -7.96 -3.68 -22.72
CA SER A 58 -7.01 -4.20 -23.70
C SER A 58 -6.89 -5.73 -23.55
N GLU A 59 -6.49 -6.35 -24.65
CA GLU A 59 -6.46 -7.80 -24.88
C GLU A 59 -5.96 -8.61 -23.66
N ILE A 60 -6.76 -9.58 -23.23
CA ILE A 60 -6.40 -10.47 -22.12
C ILE A 60 -5.65 -11.68 -22.69
N ALA A 61 -4.32 -11.69 -22.56
CA ALA A 61 -3.48 -12.82 -22.95
C ALA A 61 -3.43 -13.89 -21.84
N ASP A 62 -3.55 -15.17 -22.20
CA ASP A 62 -3.38 -16.33 -21.31
C ASP A 62 -2.12 -17.11 -21.70
N ALA A 63 -1.25 -17.38 -20.73
CA ALA A 63 -0.11 -18.30 -20.86
C ALA A 63 -0.13 -19.34 -19.72
N VAL A 64 0.22 -20.60 -20.04
CA VAL A 64 0.26 -21.71 -19.09
C VAL A 64 1.70 -22.00 -18.67
N GLY A 65 2.05 -21.74 -17.41
CA GLY A 65 3.38 -22.03 -16.85
C GLY A 65 3.61 -21.41 -15.47
N LEU A 66 4.64 -21.89 -14.75
CA LEU A 66 5.19 -21.25 -13.53
C LEU A 66 6.51 -20.50 -13.81
N SER A 67 7.03 -20.61 -15.03
CA SER A 67 8.21 -19.88 -15.51
C SER A 67 7.77 -18.52 -16.05
N VAL A 68 8.64 -17.52 -15.91
CA VAL A 68 8.44 -16.14 -16.38
C VAL A 68 8.15 -16.11 -17.88
N ASP A 69 6.86 -16.14 -18.21
CA ASP A 69 6.29 -15.44 -19.34
C ASP A 69 5.18 -14.59 -18.74
N ASN A 70 5.35 -13.27 -18.85
CA ASN A 70 4.56 -12.27 -18.15
C ASN A 70 3.07 -12.57 -18.25
N LEU A 71 2.49 -12.98 -17.12
CA LEU A 71 1.06 -12.85 -16.89
C LEU A 71 0.76 -11.36 -16.60
N GLU A 72 1.19 -10.50 -17.53
CA GLU A 72 0.76 -9.12 -17.64
C GLU A 72 -0.63 -9.20 -18.25
N VAL A 73 -1.67 -9.17 -17.40
CA VAL A 73 -2.96 -8.70 -17.89
C VAL A 73 -2.83 -7.19 -17.95
N THR A 74 -2.22 -6.71 -19.03
CA THR A 74 -2.15 -5.27 -19.30
C THR A 74 -3.52 -4.85 -19.82
N SER A 75 -4.44 -4.60 -18.88
CA SER A 75 -5.72 -3.99 -19.14
C SER A 75 -5.68 -2.57 -18.60
N ALA A 76 -5.45 -1.57 -19.46
CA ALA A 76 -5.49 -0.18 -19.03
C ALA A 76 -6.91 0.19 -18.56
N LEU A 77 -7.03 0.61 -17.29
CA LEU A 77 -8.30 1.04 -16.69
C LEU A 77 -8.38 2.58 -16.71
N SER A 78 -9.22 3.14 -17.60
CA SER A 78 -9.48 4.58 -17.64
C SER A 78 -10.84 4.89 -17.01
N SER A 79 -10.89 5.78 -16.02
CA SER A 79 -12.15 6.26 -15.45
C SER A 79 -11.96 7.57 -14.73
N ASP A 80 -12.90 8.51 -14.90
CA ASP A 80 -12.96 9.78 -14.16
C ASP A 80 -13.20 9.57 -12.65
N ARG A 81 -13.59 8.36 -12.23
CA ARG A 81 -13.76 7.99 -10.82
C ARG A 81 -12.46 7.55 -10.15
N LEU A 82 -11.40 7.33 -10.92
CA LEU A 82 -10.06 7.15 -10.37
C LEU A 82 -9.50 8.55 -10.09
N SER A 83 -9.70 9.02 -8.86
CA SER A 83 -9.17 10.30 -8.39
C SER A 83 -7.64 10.30 -8.48
N GLU A 84 -7.06 11.29 -9.18
CA GLU A 84 -5.61 11.49 -9.25
C GLU A 84 -5.03 11.68 -7.84
N ALA A 85 -5.75 12.35 -6.94
CA ALA A 85 -5.33 12.54 -5.56
C ALA A 85 -5.28 11.22 -4.78
N ASP A 86 -6.23 10.32 -5.03
CA ASP A 86 -6.30 9.01 -4.36
C ASP A 86 -5.22 8.06 -4.88
N LEU A 87 -4.92 8.18 -6.18
CA LEU A 87 -3.87 7.41 -6.84
C LEU A 87 -2.48 7.87 -6.42
N ALA A 88 -2.25 9.19 -6.37
CA ALA A 88 -1.02 9.77 -5.81
C ALA A 88 -0.87 9.48 -4.31
N ALA A 89 -1.97 9.24 -3.61
CA ALA A 89 -1.98 8.80 -2.22
C ALA A 89 -1.71 7.29 -2.05
N GLY A 90 -1.50 6.53 -3.13
CA GLY A 90 -1.23 5.08 -3.08
C GLY A 90 -2.43 4.23 -2.65
N LEU A 91 -3.66 4.76 -2.67
CA LEU A 91 -4.84 4.05 -2.17
C LEU A 91 -5.25 2.85 -3.05
N TYR A 92 -4.71 2.80 -4.28
CA TYR A 92 -4.90 1.73 -5.24
C TYR A 92 -3.73 0.73 -5.27
N ASP A 93 -2.68 0.92 -4.46
CA ASP A 93 -1.52 0.04 -4.43
C ASP A 93 -1.93 -1.36 -3.96
N ASP A 94 -1.66 -2.39 -4.77
CA ASP A 94 -2.07 -3.78 -4.55
C ASP A 94 -3.60 -3.97 -4.39
N ALA A 95 -4.41 -3.00 -4.85
CA ALA A 95 -5.86 -3.10 -4.76
C ALA A 95 -6.38 -4.33 -5.51
N ARG A 96 -7.29 -5.08 -4.88
CA ARG A 96 -7.78 -6.35 -5.39
C ARG A 96 -8.72 -6.15 -6.58
N VAL A 97 -8.47 -6.88 -7.66
CA VAL A 97 -9.32 -6.90 -8.86
C VAL A 97 -10.01 -8.25 -9.00
N GLU A 98 -11.31 -8.23 -9.24
CA GLU A 98 -12.12 -9.38 -9.61
C GLU A 98 -12.78 -9.12 -10.97
N ILE A 99 -12.61 -10.03 -11.91
CA ILE A 99 -13.16 -9.92 -13.26
C ILE A 99 -14.23 -11.00 -13.44
N PHE A 100 -15.45 -10.58 -13.74
CA PHE A 100 -16.62 -11.44 -13.89
C PHE A 100 -17.11 -11.44 -15.33
N ARG A 101 -17.55 -12.61 -15.81
CA ARG A 101 -18.44 -12.72 -16.96
C ARG A 101 -19.86 -12.81 -16.43
N VAL A 102 -20.75 -11.92 -16.86
CA VAL A 102 -22.08 -11.74 -16.27
C VAL A 102 -23.12 -11.71 -17.38
N ASN A 103 -24.26 -12.38 -17.19
CA ASN A 103 -25.44 -12.12 -18.01
C ASN A 103 -26.10 -10.82 -17.53
N TRP A 104 -26.08 -9.76 -18.34
CA TRP A 104 -26.65 -8.47 -17.94
C TRP A 104 -28.17 -8.49 -17.79
N GLN A 105 -28.87 -9.45 -18.42
CA GLN A 105 -30.31 -9.65 -18.21
C GLN A 105 -30.65 -10.35 -16.90
N GLU A 106 -29.73 -11.20 -16.41
CA GLU A 106 -29.90 -11.99 -15.20
C GLU A 106 -28.56 -12.08 -14.46
N PRO A 107 -28.16 -11.05 -13.68
CA PRO A 107 -26.84 -10.97 -13.07
C PRO A 107 -26.52 -12.09 -12.06
N SER A 108 -27.52 -12.88 -11.64
CA SER A 108 -27.28 -14.11 -10.90
C SER A 108 -26.51 -15.16 -11.72
N GLN A 109 -26.64 -15.14 -13.04
CA GLN A 109 -25.88 -15.96 -13.98
C GLN A 109 -24.53 -15.29 -14.28
N ARG A 110 -23.55 -15.56 -13.41
CA ARG A 110 -22.19 -15.03 -13.55
C ARG A 110 -21.13 -16.04 -13.15
N ALA A 111 -19.90 -15.78 -13.59
CA ALA A 111 -18.74 -16.52 -13.15
C ALA A 111 -17.57 -15.56 -12.89
N LEU A 112 -16.87 -15.77 -11.77
CA LEU A 112 -15.60 -15.13 -11.50
C LEU A 112 -14.56 -15.71 -12.47
N MET A 113 -14.13 -14.91 -13.43
CA MET A 113 -13.21 -15.30 -14.49
C MET A 113 -11.76 -15.10 -14.09
N ARG A 114 -11.42 -14.05 -13.32
CA ARG A 114 -10.04 -13.84 -12.83
C ARG A 114 -10.05 -13.07 -11.52
N THR A 115 -8.98 -13.26 -10.75
CA THR A 115 -8.67 -12.40 -9.60
C THR A 115 -7.19 -12.04 -9.67
N GLY A 116 -6.86 -10.84 -9.24
CA GLY A 116 -5.51 -10.28 -9.27
C GLY A 116 -5.42 -9.05 -8.38
N SER A 117 -4.33 -8.31 -8.51
CA SER A 117 -4.17 -7.01 -7.87
C SER A 117 -3.68 -5.96 -8.87
N ILE A 118 -3.93 -4.69 -8.56
CA ILE A 118 -3.35 -3.57 -9.31
C ILE A 118 -1.83 -3.57 -9.07
N GLY A 119 -1.10 -3.60 -10.17
CA GLY A 119 0.35 -3.46 -10.24
C GLY A 119 0.76 -2.00 -10.47
N GLU A 120 1.63 -1.77 -11.45
CA GLU A 120 2.06 -0.40 -11.77
C GLU A 120 0.90 0.40 -12.38
N VAL A 121 0.68 1.61 -11.88
CA VAL A 121 -0.24 2.57 -12.51
C VAL A 121 0.56 3.65 -13.22
N ARG A 122 0.35 3.77 -14.53
CA ARG A 122 0.98 4.77 -15.39
C ARG A 122 -0.05 5.81 -15.83
N ARG A 123 0.42 7.04 -15.99
CA ARG A 123 -0.38 8.12 -16.58
C ARG A 123 -0.33 8.03 -18.11
N ALA A 124 -1.48 8.10 -18.76
CA ALA A 124 -1.66 8.08 -20.20
C ALA A 124 -2.47 9.30 -20.67
N GLY A 125 -1.89 10.51 -20.58
CA GLY A 125 -2.60 11.74 -20.93
C GLY A 125 -3.62 12.15 -19.85
N PRO A 126 -4.92 12.32 -20.16
CA PRO A 126 -5.97 12.56 -19.17
C PRO A 126 -6.49 11.26 -18.52
N SER A 127 -6.07 10.09 -19.01
CA SER A 127 -6.44 8.79 -18.47
C SER A 127 -5.30 8.13 -17.73
N PHE A 128 -5.65 7.10 -16.96
CA PHE A 128 -4.70 6.23 -16.28
C PHE A 128 -4.73 4.84 -16.90
N ALA A 129 -3.62 4.13 -16.77
CA ALA A 129 -3.49 2.73 -17.16
C ALA A 129 -2.90 1.98 -15.97
N ALA A 130 -3.68 1.05 -15.42
CA ALA A 130 -3.25 0.18 -14.34
C ALA A 130 -2.90 -1.21 -14.89
N GLU A 131 -1.75 -1.74 -14.54
CA GLU A 131 -1.40 -3.14 -14.77
C GLU A 131 -2.22 -4.03 -13.83
N VAL A 132 -2.78 -5.15 -14.31
CA VAL A 132 -3.41 -6.16 -13.44
C VAL A 132 -2.49 -7.37 -13.36
N ARG A 133 -1.98 -7.64 -12.16
CA ARG A 133 -1.09 -8.76 -11.89
C ARG A 133 -1.89 -9.96 -11.40
N GLY A 134 -1.58 -11.14 -11.94
CA GLY A 134 -2.15 -12.39 -11.44
C GLY A 134 -1.62 -12.75 -10.06
N ILE A 135 -2.36 -13.62 -9.35
CA ILE A 135 -1.99 -14.09 -7.99
C ILE A 135 -0.60 -14.76 -7.90
N ALA A 136 -0.06 -15.25 -9.02
CA ALA A 136 1.26 -15.89 -9.06
C ALA A 136 2.40 -14.90 -8.76
N HIS A 137 2.21 -13.59 -8.96
CA HIS A 137 3.22 -12.59 -8.63
C HIS A 137 3.65 -12.64 -7.16
N TYR A 138 2.72 -12.97 -6.23
CA TYR A 138 3.07 -13.13 -4.81
C TYR A 138 4.05 -14.28 -4.54
N LEU A 139 4.05 -15.33 -5.39
CA LEU A 139 4.95 -16.48 -5.27
C LEU A 139 6.37 -16.17 -5.79
N GLN A 140 6.50 -15.17 -6.66
CA GLN A 140 7.79 -14.76 -7.22
C GLN A 140 8.50 -13.70 -6.37
N GLN A 141 7.82 -13.14 -5.37
CA GLN A 141 8.45 -12.23 -4.43
C GLN A 141 9.51 -12.97 -3.62
N PRO A 142 10.74 -12.41 -3.48
CA PRO A 142 11.73 -12.96 -2.57
C PRO A 142 11.13 -13.05 -1.16
N LYS A 143 10.94 -14.28 -0.67
CA LYS A 143 10.52 -14.56 0.70
C LYS A 143 11.70 -15.09 1.48
N GLY A 144 11.86 -14.60 2.70
CA GLY A 144 12.93 -15.02 3.59
C GLY A 144 13.61 -13.83 4.24
N ARG A 145 14.69 -14.13 4.95
CA ARG A 145 15.47 -13.13 5.68
C ARG A 145 16.88 -13.13 5.15
N LEU A 146 17.43 -11.93 5.00
CA LEU A 146 18.85 -11.75 4.75
C LEU A 146 19.58 -11.73 6.09
N PHE A 147 20.71 -12.44 6.17
CA PHE A 147 21.64 -12.25 7.27
C PHE A 147 22.31 -10.89 7.09
N GLN A 148 22.01 -9.96 7.97
CA GLN A 148 22.53 -8.59 7.94
C GLN A 148 22.80 -8.10 9.36
N TYR A 149 23.69 -7.11 9.51
CA TYR A 149 24.05 -6.55 10.81
C TYR A 149 22.86 -5.90 11.53
N THR A 150 22.03 -5.18 10.79
CA THR A 150 20.88 -4.43 11.28
C THR A 150 19.64 -5.30 11.50
N CYS A 151 18.74 -4.84 12.37
CA CYS A 151 17.45 -5.49 12.58
C CYS A 151 16.57 -5.39 11.32
N ASP A 152 15.99 -6.51 10.90
CA ASP A 152 15.01 -6.58 9.80
C ASP A 152 13.54 -6.52 10.27
N ALA A 153 13.30 -6.43 11.58
CA ALA A 153 11.94 -6.29 12.12
C ALA A 153 11.41 -4.86 11.98
N ILE A 154 10.10 -4.72 11.78
CA ILE A 154 9.41 -3.44 11.84
C ILE A 154 9.23 -3.06 13.32
N PHE A 155 9.47 -1.79 13.66
CA PHE A 155 9.29 -1.34 15.04
C PHE A 155 7.82 -1.48 15.43
N GLY A 156 7.51 -2.16 16.53
CA GLY A 156 6.13 -2.44 16.92
C GLY A 156 5.55 -3.77 16.42
N ASP A 157 6.21 -4.46 15.50
CA ASP A 157 5.69 -5.72 14.98
C ASP A 157 5.83 -6.89 15.97
N ALA A 158 5.23 -8.04 15.65
CA ALA A 158 5.29 -9.23 16.48
C ALA A 158 6.72 -9.78 16.69
N ARG A 159 7.65 -9.49 15.78
CA ARG A 159 9.05 -9.93 15.87
C ARG A 159 9.86 -9.02 16.78
N CYS A 160 9.54 -7.72 16.80
CA CYS A 160 10.08 -6.68 17.65
C CYS A 160 9.51 -6.76 19.07
N SER A 161 8.20 -6.95 19.22
CA SER A 161 7.44 -7.03 20.49
C SER A 161 7.44 -5.78 21.37
N VAL A 162 8.11 -4.69 20.97
CA VAL A 162 7.92 -3.39 21.64
C VAL A 162 6.52 -2.91 21.34
N ASP A 163 5.77 -2.51 22.35
CA ASP A 163 4.51 -1.82 22.15
C ASP A 163 4.77 -0.34 21.78
N ALA A 164 4.79 -0.06 20.48
CA ALA A 164 5.02 1.28 19.94
C ALA A 164 3.92 2.29 20.31
N SER A 165 2.78 1.83 20.85
CA SER A 165 1.69 2.71 21.29
C SER A 165 1.92 3.33 22.66
N GLN A 166 2.92 2.85 23.42
CA GLN A 166 3.18 3.32 24.78
C GLN A 166 3.66 4.79 24.79
N PRO A 167 3.34 5.54 25.87
CA PRO A 167 3.68 6.96 25.99
C PRO A 167 5.16 7.34 25.74
N PRO A 168 6.18 6.53 26.12
CA PRO A 168 7.58 6.85 25.82
C PRO A 168 7.92 6.84 24.32
N TYR A 169 7.10 6.16 23.51
CA TYR A 169 7.35 5.95 22.08
C TYR A 169 6.33 6.66 21.20
N ARG A 170 5.34 7.34 21.79
CA ARG A 170 4.25 7.96 21.07
C ARG A 170 3.90 9.32 21.67
N ALA A 171 3.85 10.34 20.83
CA ALA A 171 3.48 11.69 21.25
C ALA A 171 2.46 12.28 20.26
N THR A 172 1.58 13.13 20.77
CA THR A 172 0.63 13.90 19.94
C THR A 172 1.05 15.35 19.92
N GLY A 173 0.99 15.97 18.75
CA GLY A 173 1.42 17.34 18.57
C GLY A 173 0.60 18.09 17.55
N THR A 174 0.91 19.37 17.40
CA THR A 174 0.28 20.25 16.42
C THR A 174 1.32 21.04 15.64
N ILE A 175 1.05 21.28 14.35
CA ILE A 175 1.90 22.13 13.52
C ILE A 175 1.78 23.59 13.99
N VAL A 176 2.91 24.26 14.22
CA VAL A 176 2.95 25.68 14.64
C VAL A 176 3.47 26.62 13.55
N ALA A 177 4.28 26.12 12.61
CA ALA A 177 4.70 26.85 11.42
C ALA A 177 5.02 25.89 10.28
N VAL A 178 4.65 26.25 9.06
CA VAL A 178 4.91 25.46 7.85
C VAL A 178 5.94 26.19 7.00
N THR A 179 7.09 25.55 6.76
CA THR A 179 8.11 26.07 5.84
C THR A 179 7.96 25.45 4.45
N ASP A 180 7.72 24.13 4.41
CA ASP A 180 7.48 23.32 3.22
C ASP A 180 6.62 22.09 3.60
N ALA A 181 6.04 21.41 2.61
CA ALA A 181 5.31 20.14 2.81
C ALA A 181 6.18 19.03 3.42
N ARG A 182 7.51 19.17 3.41
CA ARG A 182 8.46 18.27 4.07
C ARG A 182 9.07 18.82 5.35
N LEU A 183 8.98 20.12 5.62
CA LEU A 183 9.68 20.77 6.73
C LEU A 183 8.77 21.75 7.45
N PHE A 184 8.49 21.47 8.71
CA PHE A 184 7.61 22.31 9.52
C PHE A 184 7.96 22.20 11.01
N ALA A 185 7.64 23.26 11.74
CA ALA A 185 7.79 23.32 13.18
C ALA A 185 6.52 22.84 13.87
N VAL A 186 6.69 22.17 15.00
CA VAL A 186 5.63 21.53 15.77
C VAL A 186 5.79 21.80 17.26
N ASP A 187 4.69 21.64 17.99
CA ASP A 187 4.63 21.63 19.45
C ASP A 187 3.93 20.33 19.93
N GLY A 188 4.08 20.00 21.21
CA GLY A 188 3.45 18.83 21.84
C GLY A 188 4.35 17.59 21.95
N LEU A 189 5.59 17.64 21.47
CA LEU A 189 6.54 16.52 21.60
C LEU A 189 7.18 16.40 22.99
N GLY A 190 6.88 17.33 23.91
CA GLY A 190 7.22 17.21 25.33
C GLY A 190 8.74 17.15 25.60
N THR A 191 9.15 16.26 26.51
CA THR A 191 10.55 16.14 26.95
C THR A 191 11.39 15.21 26.09
N HIS A 192 10.89 14.73 24.95
CA HIS A 192 11.68 13.89 24.06
C HIS A 192 12.89 14.65 23.52
N GLU A 193 14.04 13.98 23.50
CA GLU A 193 15.29 14.55 23.03
C GLU A 193 15.32 14.71 21.51
N SER A 194 16.18 15.61 21.02
CA SER A 194 16.43 15.75 19.59
C SER A 194 16.80 14.40 18.97
N GLY A 195 16.23 14.07 17.81
CA GLY A 195 16.43 12.79 17.16
C GLY A 195 15.58 11.62 17.67
N TRP A 196 14.81 11.78 18.77
CA TRP A 196 13.96 10.70 19.29
C TRP A 196 12.95 10.14 18.26
N PHE A 197 12.41 11.00 17.40
CA PHE A 197 11.46 10.60 16.35
C PHE A 197 12.10 10.44 14.97
N SER A 198 13.42 10.64 14.81
CA SER A 198 14.12 10.42 13.53
C SER A 198 14.07 8.94 13.14
N ARG A 199 13.72 8.64 11.88
CA ARG A 199 13.39 7.30 11.35
C ARG A 199 12.15 6.66 12.00
N GLY A 200 11.33 7.49 12.64
CA GLY A 200 10.00 7.16 13.12
C GLY A 200 8.95 7.48 12.07
N ALA A 201 7.70 7.57 12.49
CA ALA A 201 6.59 7.91 11.61
C ALA A 201 5.76 9.04 12.22
N ILE A 202 5.26 9.91 11.36
CA ILE A 202 4.18 10.86 11.67
C ILE A 202 2.90 10.38 11.00
N GLU A 203 1.78 10.44 11.71
CA GLU A 203 0.43 10.18 11.21
C GLU A 203 -0.41 11.44 11.45
N PHE A 204 -0.92 12.05 10.39
CA PHE A 204 -1.74 13.25 10.52
C PHE A 204 -3.18 12.89 10.91
N SER A 205 -3.70 13.54 11.94
CA SER A 205 -5.03 13.27 12.50
C SER A 205 -6.10 14.25 12.02
N THR A 206 -5.69 15.40 11.47
CA THR A 206 -6.59 16.47 10.98
C THR A 206 -6.01 17.16 9.74
N GLY A 207 -6.84 17.88 8.98
CA GLY A 207 -6.43 18.61 7.78
C GLY A 207 -6.44 17.79 6.48
N ALA A 208 -5.76 18.29 5.45
CA ALA A 208 -5.73 17.66 4.13
C ALA A 208 -4.96 16.32 4.13
N ALA A 209 -3.97 16.20 5.01
CA ALA A 209 -3.13 15.02 5.15
C ALA A 209 -3.70 13.92 6.07
N VAL A 210 -4.95 14.03 6.56
CA VAL A 210 -5.56 13.04 7.47
C VAL A 210 -5.32 11.61 7.01
N GLY A 211 -4.84 10.77 7.93
CA GLY A 211 -4.55 9.36 7.71
C GLY A 211 -3.26 9.08 6.93
N GLN A 212 -2.57 10.11 6.44
CA GLN A 212 -1.27 9.93 5.80
C GLN A 212 -0.22 9.61 6.86
N VAL A 213 0.51 8.51 6.65
CA VAL A 213 1.66 8.12 7.46
C VAL A 213 2.93 8.38 6.66
N VAL A 214 3.89 9.13 7.22
CA VAL A 214 5.14 9.48 6.56
C VAL A 214 6.32 9.22 7.49
N GLU A 215 7.43 8.71 6.94
CA GLU A 215 8.66 8.55 7.71
C GLU A 215 9.31 9.91 8.01
N ILE A 216 9.69 10.11 9.27
CA ILE A 216 10.41 11.30 9.73
C ILE A 216 11.88 11.09 9.41
N LYS A 217 12.43 11.90 8.51
CA LYS A 217 13.85 11.90 8.18
C LYS A 217 14.69 12.46 9.33
N ARG A 218 14.25 13.58 9.91
CA ARG A 218 14.97 14.26 11.00
C ARG A 218 14.00 14.91 11.98
N HIS A 219 14.26 14.70 13.26
CA HIS A 219 13.64 15.41 14.38
C HIS A 219 14.71 16.28 15.05
N THR A 220 14.48 17.59 15.16
CA THR A 220 15.42 18.53 15.77
C THR A 220 14.70 19.40 16.80
N LYS A 221 15.21 19.41 18.04
CA LYS A 221 14.65 20.24 19.10
C LYS A 221 15.17 21.67 19.02
N LEU A 222 14.27 22.66 18.94
CA LEU A 222 14.56 24.10 18.82
C LEU A 222 13.99 24.85 20.02
N GLY A 223 14.52 24.60 21.22
CA GLY A 223 14.03 25.20 22.46
C GLY A 223 12.73 24.54 22.93
N SER A 224 11.62 25.27 22.91
CA SER A 224 10.30 24.77 23.32
C SER A 224 9.47 24.17 22.18
N ILE A 225 9.93 24.33 20.93
CA ILE A 225 9.32 23.75 19.74
C ILE A 225 10.29 22.77 19.11
N ASP A 226 9.78 21.91 18.24
CA ASP A 226 10.57 20.93 17.49
C ASP A 226 10.38 21.13 16.00
N GLU A 227 11.39 20.81 15.20
CA GLU A 227 11.34 20.78 13.75
C GLU A 227 11.32 19.33 13.27
N LEU A 228 10.39 19.03 12.36
CA LEU A 228 10.29 17.74 11.69
C LEU A 228 10.57 17.90 10.20
N GLU A 229 11.49 17.09 9.69
CA GLU A 229 11.78 16.93 8.27
C GLU A 229 11.30 15.53 7.83
N LEU A 230 10.49 15.45 6.79
CA LEU A 230 9.92 14.21 6.26
C LEU A 230 10.68 13.70 5.04
N TRP A 231 10.69 12.38 4.84
CA TRP A 231 11.28 11.78 3.64
C TRP A 231 10.45 12.04 2.38
N GLN A 232 9.13 12.03 2.51
CA GLN A 232 8.18 12.34 1.45
C GLN A 232 7.37 13.58 1.86
N ALA A 233 6.86 14.33 0.88
CA ALA A 233 6.02 15.48 1.17
C ALA A 233 4.69 15.03 1.79
N ALA A 234 4.26 15.73 2.84
CA ALA A 234 2.89 15.59 3.32
C ALA A 234 1.91 16.16 2.30
N ARG A 235 0.68 15.66 2.31
CA ARG A 235 -0.38 16.13 1.41
C ARG A 235 -0.77 17.55 1.79
N GLU A 236 -0.66 18.45 0.82
CA GLU A 236 -1.03 19.85 0.99
C GLU A 236 -2.55 20.06 0.92
N PRO A 237 -3.07 21.17 1.50
CA PRO A 237 -2.36 22.16 2.29
C PRO A 237 -2.09 21.72 3.75
N LEU A 238 -0.87 21.98 4.22
CA LEU A 238 -0.55 21.96 5.64
C LEU A 238 -0.92 23.30 6.29
N THR A 239 -1.55 23.26 7.45
CA THR A 239 -1.99 24.47 8.16
C THR A 239 -1.64 24.41 9.63
N VAL A 240 -1.33 25.57 10.22
CA VAL A 240 -1.10 25.70 11.68
C VAL A 240 -2.31 25.18 12.45
N GLY A 241 -2.04 24.45 13.54
CA GLY A 241 -3.05 23.79 14.37
C GLY A 241 -3.44 22.38 13.91
N GLN A 242 -2.97 21.91 12.76
CA GLN A 242 -3.19 20.51 12.35
C GLN A 242 -2.54 19.56 13.36
N ALA A 243 -3.36 18.69 13.94
CA ALA A 243 -2.96 17.66 14.87
C ALA A 243 -2.39 16.43 14.16
N PHE A 244 -1.41 15.81 14.80
CA PHE A 244 -0.76 14.58 14.35
C PHE A 244 -0.33 13.72 15.54
N ILE A 245 0.07 12.50 15.24
CA ILE A 245 0.71 11.57 16.17
C ILE A 245 2.07 11.17 15.62
N VAL A 246 3.11 11.19 16.43
CA VAL A 246 4.44 10.67 16.07
C VAL A 246 4.76 9.41 16.85
N THR A 247 5.45 8.50 16.19
CA THR A 247 5.98 7.25 16.77
C THR A 247 7.50 7.30 16.73
N ALA A 248 8.14 6.86 17.81
CA ALA A 248 9.59 6.87 17.98
C ALA A 248 10.31 6.12 16.86
N GLY A 249 11.47 6.64 16.45
CA GLY A 249 12.24 6.04 15.38
C GLY A 249 13.20 4.94 15.84
N CYS A 250 13.39 3.96 14.97
CA CYS A 250 14.27 2.81 15.19
C CYS A 250 15.31 2.76 14.06
N ASP A 251 16.57 3.03 14.38
CA ASP A 251 17.69 2.99 13.43
C ASP A 251 18.13 1.57 13.05
N LYS A 252 17.49 0.55 13.65
CA LYS A 252 17.75 -0.89 13.46
C LYS A 252 19.09 -1.37 14.02
N HIS A 253 19.77 -0.60 14.88
CA HIS A 253 20.99 -1.03 15.55
C HIS A 253 20.71 -1.66 16.92
N LEU A 254 21.58 -2.59 17.33
CA LEU A 254 21.45 -3.28 18.62
C LEU A 254 21.57 -2.31 19.81
N GLU A 255 22.45 -1.33 19.73
CA GLU A 255 22.68 -0.32 20.77
C GLU A 255 21.39 0.45 21.07
N THR A 256 20.77 1.04 20.04
CA THR A 256 19.47 1.69 20.14
C THR A 256 18.38 0.75 20.62
N CYS A 257 18.35 -0.50 20.13
CA CYS A 257 17.40 -1.53 20.59
C CYS A 257 17.50 -1.79 22.11
N ARG A 258 18.73 -1.79 22.64
CA ARG A 258 19.00 -1.99 24.06
C ARG A 258 18.70 -0.74 24.88
N GLU A 259 19.20 0.41 24.46
CA GLU A 259 19.24 1.61 25.29
C GLU A 259 17.93 2.39 25.22
N LYS A 260 17.37 2.56 24.02
CA LYS A 260 16.14 3.31 23.82
C LYS A 260 14.90 2.48 24.13
N PHE A 261 14.94 1.18 23.81
CA PHE A 261 13.74 0.32 23.84
C PHE A 261 13.82 -0.82 24.86
N SER A 262 14.96 -1.04 25.53
CA SER A 262 15.17 -2.16 26.45
C SER A 262 14.80 -3.54 25.86
N ASN A 263 15.00 -3.72 24.55
CA ASN A 263 14.45 -4.83 23.78
C ASN A 263 15.52 -5.66 23.05
N ALA A 264 16.72 -5.74 23.61
CA ALA A 264 17.84 -6.48 23.01
C ALA A 264 17.51 -7.97 22.76
N LEU A 265 16.69 -8.60 23.61
CA LEU A 265 16.30 -10.01 23.48
C LEU A 265 15.52 -10.32 22.19
N ASN A 266 14.76 -9.35 21.67
CA ASN A 266 13.98 -9.50 20.45
C ASN A 266 14.68 -8.87 19.23
N TYR A 267 15.96 -8.51 19.36
CA TYR A 267 16.75 -8.05 18.22
C TYR A 267 16.83 -9.15 17.16
N ARG A 268 16.54 -8.78 15.91
CA ARG A 268 16.51 -9.74 14.80
C ARG A 268 17.70 -9.61 13.84
N GLY A 269 18.59 -8.65 14.03
CA GLY A 269 19.82 -8.57 13.24
C GLY A 269 20.91 -9.53 13.72
N PHE A 270 22.02 -9.54 13.00
CA PHE A 270 23.21 -10.36 13.27
C PHE A 270 24.43 -9.46 13.47
N PRO A 271 24.58 -8.83 14.65
CA PRO A 271 25.55 -7.74 14.85
C PRO A 271 27.00 -8.23 14.86
N ASN A 272 27.21 -9.52 15.16
CA ASN A 272 28.52 -10.16 15.22
C ASN A 272 28.81 -11.03 13.98
N MET A 273 28.04 -10.86 12.90
CA MET A 273 28.28 -11.61 11.66
C MET A 273 29.68 -11.28 11.15
N PRO A 274 30.57 -12.26 10.95
CA PRO A 274 31.89 -11.98 10.41
C PRO A 274 31.75 -11.48 8.96
N GLY A 275 32.49 -10.43 8.61
CA GLY A 275 32.57 -9.92 7.25
C GLY A 275 33.44 -10.80 6.34
N ASN A 276 33.42 -10.52 5.04
CA ASN A 276 34.20 -11.25 4.04
C ASN A 276 35.71 -11.26 4.35
N ASP A 277 36.22 -10.20 4.99
CA ASP A 277 37.62 -10.07 5.38
C ASP A 277 38.05 -11.11 6.41
N PHE A 278 37.15 -11.50 7.33
CA PHE A 278 37.42 -12.58 8.30
C PHE A 278 37.47 -13.94 7.61
N VAL A 279 36.68 -14.15 6.55
CA VAL A 279 36.65 -15.41 5.77
C VAL A 279 37.89 -15.53 4.89
N ALA A 280 38.41 -14.41 4.39
CA ALA A 280 39.63 -14.37 3.57
C ALA A 280 40.94 -14.27 4.39
N GLY A 281 40.83 -14.04 5.71
CA GLY A 281 41.98 -13.88 6.60
C GLY A 281 42.66 -15.20 6.92
N PHE A 282 43.91 -15.38 6.47
CA PHE A 282 44.80 -16.39 7.02
C PHE A 282 45.36 -15.91 8.35
N LEU A 283 45.21 -16.72 9.41
CA LEU A 283 45.95 -16.53 10.66
C LEU A 283 47.41 -16.93 10.40
N GLY A 284 48.28 -15.92 10.27
CA GLY A 284 49.73 -16.07 10.25
C GLY A 284 50.31 -16.04 11.66
#